data_AF-A0A833E122-F1
#
_entry.id   AF-A0A833E122-F1
#
_cell.length_a   1.000
_cell.length_b   1.000
_cell.length_c   1.000
_cell.angle_alpha   90.00
_cell.angle_beta   90.00
_cell.angle_gamma   90.00
#
_symmetry.space_group_name_H-M   'P 1'
#
loop_
_entity.id
_entity.type
_entity.pdbx_description
1 polymer ?
#
loop_
_entity_poly.entity_id
_entity_poly.type
_entity_poly.pdbx_seq_one_letter_code
_entity_poly.pdbx_strand_id
1 'polypeptide(L)'
;MKRNILEVIFKETLWKCRLIAILAVIFGMVGSIALFLIASYDIVIISKKVYMFFFGGYRPLNFHEILIEKIIGAVHLYLVAVVMLIFSFGIYELFISEIDDKEGNKILTIHSLDELKDKLGKVVVMVLIIGFFKRVMNIDYSNPMEMMFLAGSILMLSLALHFMHKPFSKGGQ
;
A
#
# COMPACT_ATOMS: atom_id res chain seq x y z
N MET A 1 -20.27 36.74 30.59
CA MET A 1 -19.82 35.34 30.67
C MET A 1 -20.50 34.53 29.55
N LYS A 2 -20.06 34.64 28.29
CA LYS A 2 -20.55 33.83 27.16
C LYS A 2 -19.39 32.98 26.66
N ARG A 3 -19.32 31.71 27.08
CA ARG A 3 -18.49 30.72 26.40
C ARG A 3 -19.11 30.52 25.01
N ASN A 4 -18.32 30.79 23.97
CA ASN A 4 -18.81 30.76 22.59
C ASN A 4 -19.24 29.34 22.24
N ILE A 5 -20.45 29.20 21.69
CA ILE A 5 -21.03 27.94 21.24
C ILE A 5 -20.11 27.26 20.20
N LEU A 6 -19.34 28.07 19.46
CA LEU A 6 -18.27 27.63 18.55
C LEU A 6 -17.19 26.80 19.26
N GLU A 7 -16.72 27.18 20.45
CA GLU A 7 -15.71 26.39 21.17
C GLU A 7 -16.25 25.02 21.59
N VAL A 8 -17.54 24.96 21.97
CA VAL A 8 -18.17 23.70 22.40
C VAL A 8 -18.34 22.76 21.21
N ILE A 9 -18.83 23.27 20.07
CA ILE A 9 -18.97 22.49 18.83
C ILE A 9 -17.60 22.04 18.32
N PHE A 10 -16.57 22.91 18.37
CA PHE A 10 -15.23 22.57 17.93
C PHE A 10 -14.58 21.51 18.81
N LYS A 11 -14.74 21.59 20.15
CA LYS A 11 -14.28 20.56 21.09
C LYS A 11 -14.95 19.22 20.84
N GLU A 12 -16.27 19.21 20.63
CA GLU A 12 -17.04 17.99 20.40
C GLU A 12 -16.68 17.34 19.05
N THR A 13 -16.42 18.16 18.04
CA THR A 13 -15.96 17.71 16.71
C THR A 13 -14.56 17.12 16.77
N LEU A 14 -13.63 17.77 17.47
CA LEU A 14 -12.27 17.25 17.70
C LEU A 14 -12.28 15.90 18.45
N TRP A 15 -13.17 15.76 19.43
CA TRP A 15 -13.34 14.49 20.17
C TRP A 15 -13.88 13.36 19.28
N LYS A 16 -14.82 13.67 18.38
CA LYS A 16 -15.36 12.69 17.41
C LYS A 16 -14.31 12.26 16.38
N CYS A 17 -13.44 13.18 15.92
CA CYS A 17 -12.34 12.84 15.01
C CYS A 17 -11.38 11.79 15.61
N ARG A 18 -11.08 11.87 16.91
CA ARG A 18 -10.22 10.88 17.59
C ARG A 18 -10.83 9.48 17.59
N LEU A 19 -12.13 9.35 17.87
CA LEU A 19 -12.81 8.05 17.85
C LEU A 19 -12.81 7.43 16.45
N ILE A 20 -13.01 8.26 15.41
CA ILE A 20 -12.95 7.82 14.01
C ILE A 20 -11.54 7.35 13.65
N ALA A 21 -10.49 8.07 14.08
CA ALA A 21 -9.11 7.69 13.83
C ALA A 21 -8.74 6.36 14.51
N ILE A 22 -9.09 6.19 15.79
CA ILE A 22 -8.86 4.92 16.52
C ILE A 22 -9.55 3.75 15.81
N LEU A 23 -10.79 3.96 15.37
CA LEU A 23 -11.54 2.95 14.63
C LEU A 23 -10.85 2.58 13.31
N ALA A 24 -10.34 3.57 12.56
CA ALA A 24 -9.59 3.36 11.32
C ALA A 24 -8.29 2.57 11.55
N VAL A 25 -7.56 2.87 12.63
CA VAL A 25 -6.33 2.14 13.01
C VAL A 25 -6.65 0.67 13.32
N ILE A 26 -7.70 0.41 14.11
CA ILE A 26 -8.10 -0.96 14.45
C ILE A 26 -8.46 -1.76 13.19
N PHE A 27 -9.32 -1.21 12.34
CA PHE A 27 -9.71 -1.89 11.10
C PHE A 27 -8.55 -2.08 10.13
N GLY A 28 -7.66 -1.09 10.01
CA GLY A 28 -6.48 -1.19 9.16
C GLY A 28 -5.47 -2.24 9.67
N MET A 29 -5.28 -2.33 11.00
CA MET A 29 -4.41 -3.33 11.61
C MET A 29 -4.97 -4.74 11.45
N VAL A 30 -6.27 -4.93 11.68
CA VAL A 30 -6.95 -6.22 11.42
C VAL A 30 -6.87 -6.59 9.93
N GLY A 31 -7.11 -5.62 9.04
CA GLY A 31 -7.00 -5.82 7.59
C GLY A 31 -5.60 -6.23 7.15
N SER A 32 -4.56 -5.59 7.68
CA SER A 32 -3.17 -5.95 7.43
C SER A 32 -2.88 -7.39 7.86
N ILE A 33 -3.26 -7.76 9.09
CA ILE A 33 -3.05 -9.12 9.62
C ILE A 33 -3.77 -10.15 8.73
N ALA A 34 -5.02 -9.89 8.35
CA ALA A 34 -5.78 -10.79 7.46
C ALA A 34 -5.09 -10.98 6.10
N LEU A 35 -4.58 -9.89 5.50
CA LEU A 35 -3.84 -9.95 4.23
C LEU A 35 -2.53 -10.72 4.37
N PHE A 36 -1.79 -10.53 5.48
CA PHE A 36 -0.59 -11.31 5.79
C PHE A 36 -0.87 -12.81 5.87
N LEU A 37 -1.99 -13.21 6.50
CA LEU A 37 -2.40 -14.61 6.60
C LEU A 37 -2.75 -15.20 5.23
N ILE A 38 -3.53 -14.48 4.42
CA ILE A 38 -3.92 -14.93 3.07
C ILE A 38 -2.67 -15.06 2.18
N ALA A 39 -1.78 -14.07 2.19
CA ALA A 39 -0.56 -14.12 1.40
C ALA A 39 0.37 -15.28 1.84
N SER A 40 0.48 -15.53 3.14
CA SER A 40 1.25 -16.67 3.69
C SER A 40 0.66 -18.00 3.24
N TYR A 41 -0.66 -18.12 3.26
CA TYR A 41 -1.35 -19.32 2.80
C TYR A 41 -1.09 -19.60 1.31
N ASP A 42 -1.12 -18.56 0.46
CA ASP A 42 -0.82 -18.69 -0.96
C ASP A 42 0.62 -19.18 -1.21
N ILE A 43 1.61 -18.64 -0.48
CA ILE A 43 3.01 -19.11 -0.58
C ILE A 43 3.12 -20.60 -0.20
N VAL A 44 2.49 -21.03 0.88
CA VAL A 44 2.55 -22.44 1.32
C VAL A 44 1.97 -23.38 0.26
N ILE A 45 0.87 -23.01 -0.39
CA ILE A 45 0.30 -23.80 -1.50
C ILE A 45 1.28 -23.88 -2.67
N ILE A 46 1.90 -22.76 -3.05
CA ILE A 46 2.87 -22.71 -4.14
C ILE A 46 4.07 -23.61 -3.83
N SER A 47 4.63 -23.53 -2.62
CA SER A 47 5.74 -24.37 -2.18
C SER A 47 5.42 -25.86 -2.27
N LYS A 48 4.21 -26.28 -1.88
CA LYS A 48 3.77 -27.67 -2.04
C LYS A 48 3.73 -28.11 -3.51
N LYS A 49 3.25 -27.25 -4.42
CA LYS A 49 3.24 -27.54 -5.86
C LYS A 49 4.64 -27.67 -6.45
N VAL A 50 5.58 -26.81 -6.04
CA VAL A 50 6.99 -26.90 -6.45
C VAL A 50 7.62 -28.21 -5.98
N TYR A 51 7.36 -28.59 -4.73
CA TYR A 51 7.86 -29.87 -4.19
C TYR A 51 7.33 -31.07 -4.98
N MET A 52 6.03 -31.07 -5.29
CA MET A 52 5.39 -32.12 -6.09
C MET A 52 5.88 -32.16 -7.55
N PHE A 53 6.28 -31.03 -8.12
CA PHE A 53 6.89 -30.99 -9.45
C PHE A 53 8.27 -31.65 -9.46
N PHE A 54 9.11 -31.38 -8.46
CA PHE A 54 10.47 -31.92 -8.40
C PHE A 54 10.52 -33.41 -8.04
N PHE A 55 9.70 -33.84 -7.06
CA PHE A 55 9.72 -35.22 -6.55
C PHE A 55 8.60 -36.11 -7.07
N GLY A 56 7.48 -35.55 -7.53
CA GLY A 56 6.26 -36.30 -7.89
C GLY A 56 6.06 -36.53 -9.40
N GLY A 57 7.00 -36.12 -10.26
CA GLY A 57 6.92 -36.34 -11.71
C GLY A 57 5.85 -35.54 -12.46
N TYR A 58 5.18 -34.58 -11.79
CA TYR A 58 4.11 -33.78 -12.36
C TYR A 58 4.69 -32.65 -13.23
N ARG A 59 4.61 -32.75 -14.57
CA ARG A 59 5.14 -31.75 -15.51
C ARG A 59 4.05 -31.13 -16.39
N PRO A 60 3.35 -30.08 -15.93
CA PRO A 60 2.46 -29.32 -16.81
C PRO A 60 3.27 -28.43 -17.76
N LEU A 61 2.86 -28.34 -19.03
CA LEU A 61 3.59 -27.59 -20.09
C LEU A 61 3.85 -26.12 -19.73
N ASN A 62 2.96 -25.48 -18.96
CA ASN A 62 3.04 -24.04 -18.60
C ASN A 62 3.37 -23.81 -17.11
N PHE A 63 4.08 -24.74 -16.46
CA PHE A 63 4.31 -24.67 -15.01
C PHE A 63 5.00 -23.37 -14.56
N HIS A 64 5.97 -22.89 -15.33
CA HIS A 64 6.77 -21.71 -14.99
C HIS A 64 5.95 -20.42 -15.04
N GLU A 65 5.09 -20.27 -16.05
CA GLU A 65 4.22 -19.11 -16.20
C GLU A 65 3.22 -19.02 -15.04
N ILE A 66 2.55 -20.13 -14.74
CA ILE A 66 1.59 -20.23 -13.63
C ILE A 66 2.29 -19.99 -12.28
N LEU A 67 3.51 -20.49 -12.11
CA LEU A 67 4.31 -20.25 -10.91
C LEU A 67 4.64 -18.76 -10.73
N ILE A 68 5.16 -18.12 -11.78
CA ILE A 68 5.55 -16.71 -11.74
C ILE A 68 4.33 -15.83 -11.44
N GLU A 69 3.19 -16.08 -12.10
CA GLU A 69 1.94 -15.36 -11.85
C GLU A 69 1.48 -15.49 -10.39
N LYS A 70 1.50 -16.71 -9.84
CA LYS A 70 1.12 -17.00 -8.45
C LYS A 70 2.05 -16.32 -7.44
N ILE A 71 3.36 -16.35 -7.68
CA ILE A 71 4.38 -15.73 -6.81
C ILE A 71 4.23 -14.21 -6.81
N ILE A 72 4.14 -13.59 -8.00
CA ILE A 72 3.93 -12.14 -8.12
C ILE A 72 2.64 -11.72 -7.39
N GLY A 73 1.58 -12.51 -7.53
CA GLY A 73 0.33 -12.32 -6.80
C GLY A 73 0.48 -12.34 -5.29
N ALA A 74 1.19 -13.33 -4.73
CA ALA A 74 1.42 -13.43 -3.30
C ALA A 74 2.27 -12.26 -2.77
N VAL A 75 3.35 -11.90 -3.48
CA VAL A 75 4.21 -10.75 -3.14
C VAL A 75 3.41 -9.44 -3.13
N HIS A 76 2.52 -9.25 -4.10
CA HIS A 76 1.63 -8.09 -4.14
C HIS A 76 0.74 -8.00 -2.89
N LEU A 77 0.16 -9.12 -2.45
CA LEU A 77 -0.67 -9.15 -1.23
C LEU A 77 0.14 -8.78 0.03
N TYR A 78 1.38 -9.25 0.16
CA TYR A 78 2.27 -8.83 1.24
C TYR A 78 2.58 -7.33 1.20
N LEU A 79 2.85 -6.78 0.01
CA LEU A 79 3.14 -5.37 -0.17
C LEU A 79 1.94 -4.51 0.29
N VAL A 80 0.72 -4.89 -0.11
CA VAL A 80 -0.52 -4.22 0.33
C VAL A 80 -0.69 -4.34 1.85
N ALA A 81 -0.43 -5.52 2.44
CA ALA A 81 -0.52 -5.74 3.88
C ALA A 81 0.42 -4.80 4.66
N VAL A 82 1.66 -4.64 4.21
CA VAL A 82 2.66 -3.72 4.80
C VAL A 82 2.23 -2.27 4.65
N VAL A 83 1.73 -1.87 3.48
CA VAL A 83 1.20 -0.51 3.27
C VAL A 83 0.03 -0.21 4.21
N MET A 84 -0.92 -1.14 4.34
CA MET A 84 -2.04 -1.04 5.29
C MET A 84 -1.54 -0.89 6.74
N LEU A 85 -0.50 -1.63 7.11
CA LEU A 85 0.12 -1.58 8.44
C LEU A 85 0.75 -0.20 8.70
N ILE A 86 1.60 0.27 7.79
CA ILE A 86 2.27 1.58 7.89
C ILE A 86 1.23 2.70 7.90
N PHE A 87 0.20 2.61 7.06
CA PHE A 87 -0.90 3.57 7.05
C PHE A 87 -1.64 3.61 8.39
N SER A 88 -1.96 2.44 8.96
CA SER A 88 -2.60 2.36 10.28
C SER A 88 -1.73 2.97 11.37
N PHE A 89 -0.42 2.71 11.36
CA PHE A 89 0.51 3.35 12.29
C PHE A 89 0.65 4.85 12.06
N GLY A 90 0.64 5.31 10.81
CA GLY A 90 0.68 6.73 10.48
C GLY A 90 -0.55 7.50 10.98
N ILE A 91 -1.75 6.92 10.86
CA ILE A 91 -2.98 7.49 11.43
C ILE A 91 -2.92 7.49 12.97
N TYR A 92 -2.37 6.44 13.57
CA TYR A 92 -2.17 6.37 15.02
C TYR A 92 -1.23 7.48 15.52
N GLU A 93 -0.06 7.61 14.90
CA GLU A 93 0.93 8.63 15.28
C GLU A 93 0.36 10.04 15.11
N LEU A 94 -0.32 10.31 13.98
CA LEU A 94 -0.88 11.61 13.67
C LEU A 94 -2.02 12.04 14.61
N PHE A 95 -3.00 11.17 14.84
CA PHE A 95 -4.23 11.56 15.54
C PHE A 95 -4.27 11.16 17.02
N ILE A 96 -3.43 10.20 17.44
CA ILE A 96 -3.39 9.75 18.83
C ILE A 96 -2.15 10.31 19.56
N SER A 97 -0.97 10.36 18.92
CA SER A 97 0.27 10.74 19.60
C SER A 97 0.44 12.26 19.85
N GLU A 98 -0.21 13.14 19.09
CA GLU A 98 -0.08 14.61 19.28
C GLU A 98 -0.85 15.18 20.50
N ILE A 99 -1.75 14.42 21.12
CA ILE A 99 -2.70 15.00 22.09
C ILE A 99 -2.28 14.81 23.56
N ASP A 100 -1.12 14.19 23.83
CA ASP A 100 -0.53 14.17 25.18
C ASP A 100 0.58 15.20 25.37
N ASP A 101 0.43 16.40 24.79
CA ASP A 101 1.26 17.55 25.16
C ASP A 101 0.55 18.35 26.28
N LYS A 102 0.41 17.68 27.43
CA LYS A 102 0.05 18.28 28.72
C LYS A 102 1.25 18.24 29.66
N GLU A 103 2.45 18.57 29.21
CA GLU A 103 3.49 19.10 30.08
C GLU A 103 4.56 19.77 29.23
N GLY A 104 4.57 21.10 29.29
CA GLY A 104 5.30 21.95 28.37
C GLY A 104 6.78 21.61 28.27
N ASN A 105 7.21 21.28 27.06
CA ASN A 105 8.37 21.89 26.43
C ASN A 105 8.33 21.63 24.93
N LYS A 106 8.35 22.72 24.16
CA LYS A 106 8.40 22.78 22.69
C LYS A 106 9.67 22.12 22.15
N ILE A 107 9.76 20.80 22.19
CA ILE A 107 10.75 19.97 21.49
C ILE A 107 10.04 18.63 21.32
N LEU A 108 9.08 18.53 20.40
CA LEU A 108 9.20 17.69 19.21
C LEU A 108 8.19 18.20 18.18
N THR A 109 8.58 19.23 17.43
CA THR A 109 7.94 19.56 16.16
C THR A 109 8.14 18.36 15.24
N ILE A 110 7.14 17.48 15.18
CA ILE A 110 7.08 16.39 14.21
C ILE A 110 6.87 17.04 12.83
N HIS A 111 7.97 17.40 12.18
CA HIS A 111 8.04 17.54 10.73
C HIS A 111 8.36 16.14 10.15
N SER A 112 7.36 15.30 9.88
CA SER A 112 7.62 14.09 9.04
C SER A 112 6.41 13.37 8.43
N LEU A 113 5.18 13.88 8.51
CA LEU A 113 4.08 13.28 7.72
C LEU A 113 4.31 13.35 6.21
N ASP A 114 4.93 14.44 5.72
CA ASP A 114 5.23 14.57 4.29
C ASP A 114 6.33 13.58 3.84
N GLU A 115 7.30 13.24 4.70
CA GLU A 115 8.30 12.21 4.38
C GLU A 115 7.69 10.80 4.42
N LEU A 116 6.79 10.53 5.37
CA LEU A 116 6.10 9.24 5.43
C LEU A 116 5.10 9.09 4.27
N LYS A 117 4.42 10.17 3.87
CA LYS A 117 3.51 10.26 2.71
C LYS A 117 4.25 10.13 1.38
N ASP A 118 5.41 10.75 1.22
CA ASP A 118 6.25 10.58 0.02
C ASP A 118 6.75 9.13 -0.10
N LYS A 119 7.17 8.52 1.02
CA LYS A 119 7.57 7.12 1.05
C LYS A 119 6.40 6.17 0.80
N LEU A 120 5.24 6.41 1.41
CA LEU A 120 4.01 5.63 1.19
C LEU A 120 3.50 5.77 -0.25
N GLY A 121 3.48 6.97 -0.82
CA GLY A 121 3.04 7.22 -2.19
C GLY A 121 3.88 6.42 -3.20
N LYS A 122 5.20 6.37 -2.98
CA LYS A 122 6.12 5.57 -3.79
C LYS A 122 5.84 4.07 -3.68
N VAL A 123 5.53 3.56 -2.48
CA VAL A 123 5.18 2.14 -2.29
C VAL A 123 3.81 1.80 -2.89
N VAL A 124 2.79 2.65 -2.72
CA VAL A 124 1.46 2.48 -3.33
C VAL A 124 1.56 2.41 -4.86
N VAL A 125 2.41 3.24 -5.46
CA VAL A 125 2.58 3.22 -6.91
C VAL A 125 3.33 1.97 -7.35
N MET A 126 4.32 1.50 -6.58
CA MET A 126 4.97 0.20 -6.81
C MET A 126 3.96 -0.96 -6.75
N VAL A 127 3.01 -0.94 -5.80
CA VAL A 127 1.89 -1.92 -5.74
C VAL A 127 1.08 -1.89 -7.04
N LEU A 128 0.68 -0.71 -7.51
CA LEU A 128 -0.11 -0.55 -8.75
C LEU A 128 0.64 -1.08 -9.98
N ILE A 129 1.95 -0.85 -10.06
CA ILE A 129 2.81 -1.35 -11.12
C ILE A 129 2.84 -2.89 -11.12
N ILE A 130 3.03 -3.52 -9.97
CA ILE A 130 3.02 -4.98 -9.85
C ILE A 130 1.65 -5.55 -10.24
N GLY A 131 0.56 -4.89 -9.82
CA GLY A 131 -0.80 -5.28 -10.20
C GLY A 131 -1.07 -5.15 -11.69
N PHE A 132 -0.56 -4.08 -12.32
CA PHE A 132 -0.62 -3.88 -13.76
C PHE A 132 0.14 -4.98 -14.51
N PHE A 133 1.37 -5.30 -14.11
CA PHE A 133 2.15 -6.39 -14.72
C PHE A 133 1.46 -7.75 -14.58
N LYS A 134 0.89 -8.05 -13.42
CA LYS A 134 0.11 -9.29 -13.22
C LYS A 134 -1.07 -9.38 -14.19
N ARG A 135 -1.79 -8.27 -14.39
CA ARG A 135 -2.94 -8.23 -15.31
C ARG A 135 -2.50 -8.32 -16.77
N VAL A 136 -1.41 -7.64 -17.13
CA VAL A 136 -0.79 -7.70 -18.46
C VAL A 136 -0.38 -9.13 -18.82
N MET A 137 0.28 -9.84 -17.91
CA MET A 137 0.72 -11.22 -18.15
C MET A 137 -0.43 -12.23 -18.31
N ASN A 138 -1.66 -11.88 -17.93
CA ASN A 138 -2.82 -12.76 -18.00
C ASN A 138 -3.73 -12.46 -19.20
N ILE A 139 -3.35 -11.52 -20.08
CA ILE A 139 -4.11 -11.19 -21.29
C ILE A 139 -3.55 -12.00 -22.46
N ASP A 140 -4.41 -12.78 -23.11
CA ASP A 140 -4.09 -13.41 -24.38
C ASP A 140 -4.03 -12.33 -25.48
N TYR A 141 -2.85 -12.16 -26.09
CA TYR A 141 -2.66 -11.19 -27.17
C TYR A 141 -3.03 -11.82 -28.51
N SER A 142 -4.26 -11.58 -28.94
CA SER A 142 -4.78 -12.11 -30.20
C SER A 142 -4.59 -11.15 -31.37
N ASN A 143 -4.50 -9.84 -31.11
CA ASN A 143 -4.48 -8.81 -32.15
C ASN A 143 -3.24 -7.89 -32.07
N PRO A 144 -2.61 -7.49 -33.19
CA PRO A 144 -1.48 -6.56 -33.19
C PRO A 144 -1.80 -5.21 -32.53
N MET A 145 -3.06 -4.78 -32.59
CA MET A 145 -3.53 -3.55 -31.94
C MET A 145 -3.42 -3.62 -30.41
N GLU A 146 -3.68 -4.80 -29.82
CA GLU A 146 -3.60 -5.03 -28.37
C GLU A 146 -2.14 -4.94 -27.89
N MET A 147 -1.20 -5.41 -28.71
CA MET A 147 0.23 -5.28 -28.44
C MET A 147 0.68 -3.81 -28.48
N MET A 148 0.06 -2.98 -29.34
CA MET A 148 0.35 -1.54 -29.39
C MET A 148 -0.19 -0.80 -28.15
N PHE A 149 -1.40 -1.14 -27.67
CA PHE A 149 -1.93 -0.61 -26.41
C PHE A 149 -1.12 -1.06 -25.19
N LEU A 150 -0.60 -2.29 -25.21
CA LEU A 150 0.33 -2.77 -24.20
C LEU A 150 1.61 -1.91 -24.17
N ALA A 151 2.25 -1.72 -25.32
CA ALA A 151 3.45 -0.90 -25.43
C ALA A 151 3.21 0.54 -24.96
N GLY A 152 2.05 1.12 -25.32
CA GLY A 152 1.64 2.45 -24.86
C GLY A 152 1.44 2.52 -23.34
N SER A 153 0.84 1.50 -22.74
CA SER A 153 0.63 1.42 -21.29
C SER A 153 1.96 1.31 -20.52
N ILE A 154 2.92 0.52 -21.03
CA ILE A 154 4.27 0.42 -20.44
C ILE A 154 5.02 1.76 -20.55
N LEU A 155 4.90 2.47 -21.68
CA LEU A 155 5.47 3.81 -21.85
C LEU A 155 4.88 4.82 -20.85
N MET A 156 3.56 4.84 -20.70
CA MET A 156 2.89 5.69 -19.70
C MET A 156 3.33 5.36 -18.28
N LEU A 157 3.50 4.07 -17.95
CA LEU A 157 3.96 3.64 -16.64
C LEU A 157 5.39 4.09 -16.35
N SER A 158 6.27 4.00 -17.36
CA SER A 158 7.65 4.51 -17.30
C SER A 158 7.68 6.02 -17.07
N LEU A 159 6.84 6.78 -17.79
CA LEU A 159 6.71 8.23 -17.61
C LEU A 159 6.18 8.59 -16.21
N ALA A 160 5.17 7.88 -15.72
CA ALA A 160 4.63 8.08 -14.37
C ALA A 160 5.68 7.82 -13.29
N LEU A 161 6.47 6.75 -13.45
CA LEU A 161 7.60 6.43 -12.58
C LEU A 161 8.69 7.50 -12.61
N HIS A 162 9.00 8.03 -13.79
CA HIS A 162 9.98 9.08 -13.96
C HIS A 162 9.57 10.38 -13.26
N PHE A 163 8.31 10.80 -13.43
CA PHE A 163 7.76 11.97 -12.73
C PHE A 163 7.78 11.82 -11.21
N MET A 164 7.59 10.60 -10.72
CA MET A 164 7.58 10.30 -9.28
C MET A 164 8.96 10.21 -8.64
N HIS A 165 9.98 9.82 -9.41
CA HIS A 165 11.36 9.79 -8.94
C HIS A 165 12.03 11.15 -8.98
N LYS A 166 11.47 12.12 -9.71
CA LYS A 166 11.96 13.49 -9.67
C LYS A 166 11.66 14.02 -8.26
N PRO A 167 12.67 14.32 -7.43
CA PRO A 167 12.41 14.94 -6.13
C PRO A 167 11.58 16.19 -6.40
N PHE A 168 10.60 16.46 -5.54
CA PHE A 168 9.82 17.69 -5.56
C PHE A 168 10.79 18.86 -5.39
N SER A 169 11.44 19.26 -6.48
CA SER A 169 12.42 20.30 -6.54
C SER A 169 11.64 21.57 -6.26
N LYS A 170 11.76 22.03 -5.02
CA LYS A 170 11.24 23.30 -4.52
C LYS A 170 11.29 24.35 -5.63
N GLY A 171 10.11 24.84 -6.00
CA GLY A 171 10.02 26.14 -6.62
C GLY A 171 10.40 27.21 -5.60
N GLY A 172 11.37 28.05 -5.98
CA GLY A 172 11.49 29.44 -5.54
C GLY A 172 12.15 29.71 -4.19
N GLN A 173 13.49 29.74 -4.17
CA GLN A 173 14.32 30.95 -4.06
C GLN A 173 15.78 30.56 -3.87
#